data_AF-A0A2H5ZDP9-F1
#
_entry.id   AF-A0A2H5ZDP9-F1
#
_cell.length_a   1.000
_cell.length_b   1.000
_cell.length_c   1.000
_cell.angle_alpha   90.00
_cell.angle_beta   90.00
_cell.angle_gamma   90.00
#
_symmetry.space_group_name_H-M   'P 1'
#
loop_
_entity.id
_entity.type
_entity.pdbx_description
1 polymer ?
#
loop_
_entity_poly.entity_id
_entity_poly.type
_entity_poly.pdbx_seq_one_letter_code
_entity_poly.pdbx_strand_id
1 'polypeptide(L)'
;MSQPPAARPVRESLLAAARDLADAAAGRKEAHEAVRGAALAIEFHLDTLARGLSRGQIEPRLRSRAEAIEAQLQRALEKLWSVDAALRQGPVESARLAELATTVRTLGESEIDLVLEEFRALGSLD
;
A
#
# COMPACT_ATOMS: atom_id res chain seq x y z
N MET A 1 -23.89 1.94 3.23
CA MET A 1 -23.28 0.75 2.59
C MET A 1 -22.08 0.33 3.43
N SER A 2 -22.15 -0.86 4.03
CA SER A 2 -21.06 -1.41 4.85
C SER A 2 -19.97 -1.97 3.93
N GLN A 3 -18.71 -1.56 4.14
CA GLN A 3 -17.56 -2.09 3.38
C GLN A 3 -17.37 -3.59 3.67
N PRO A 4 -16.90 -4.38 2.69
CA PRO A 4 -16.55 -5.77 2.94
C PRO A 4 -15.40 -5.86 3.96
N PRO A 5 -15.43 -6.84 4.88
CA PRO A 5 -14.48 -6.95 5.98
C PRO A 5 -13.01 -7.05 5.52
N ALA A 6 -12.75 -7.48 4.29
CA ALA A 6 -11.42 -7.58 3.70
C ALA A 6 -10.86 -6.25 3.15
N ALA A 7 -11.70 -5.25 2.84
CA ALA A 7 -11.23 -3.93 2.37
C ALA A 7 -10.78 -3.01 3.52
N ARG A 8 -11.20 -3.34 4.74
CA ARG A 8 -10.91 -2.58 5.96
C ARG A 8 -9.42 -2.63 6.35
N PRO A 9 -8.73 -3.79 6.35
CA PRO A 9 -7.28 -3.86 6.58
C PRO A 9 -6.43 -3.01 5.62
N VAL A 10 -6.79 -2.94 4.33
CA VAL A 10 -6.06 -2.15 3.32
C VAL A 10 -6.20 -0.65 3.62
N ARG A 11 -7.44 -0.22 3.91
CA ARG A 11 -7.74 1.18 4.23
C ARG A 11 -7.10 1.63 5.55
N GLU A 12 -7.06 0.75 6.55
CA GLU A 12 -6.48 1.03 7.86
C GLU A 12 -4.95 1.07 7.84
N SER A 13 -4.28 0.47 6.85
CA SER A 13 -2.81 0.42 6.78
C SER A 13 -2.22 1.31 5.68
N LEU A 14 -2.43 1.03 4.39
CA LEU A 14 -1.78 1.77 3.29
C LEU A 14 -2.26 3.21 3.17
N LEU A 15 -3.57 3.47 3.33
CA LEU A 15 -4.06 4.86 3.27
C LEU A 15 -3.65 5.67 4.51
N ALA A 16 -3.52 5.01 5.67
CA ALA A 16 -2.98 5.63 6.88
C ALA A 16 -1.49 5.96 6.71
N ALA A 17 -0.70 5.02 6.20
CA ALA A 17 0.70 5.22 5.84
C ALA A 17 0.90 6.35 4.82
N ALA A 18 0.06 6.42 3.79
CA ALA A 18 0.09 7.49 2.81
C ALA A 18 -0.19 8.86 3.44
N ARG A 19 -1.11 8.92 4.41
CA ARG A 19 -1.38 10.14 5.18
C ARG A 19 -0.19 10.54 6.05
N ASP A 20 0.43 9.59 6.73
CA ASP A 20 1.61 9.83 7.57
C ASP A 20 2.79 10.35 6.75
N LEU A 21 3.02 9.81 5.56
CA LEU A 21 4.01 10.34 4.61
C LEU A 21 3.69 11.78 4.17
N ALA A 22 2.42 12.09 3.93
CA ALA A 22 1.99 13.44 3.59
C ALA A 22 2.14 14.42 4.77
N ASP A 23 1.88 13.96 5.99
CA ASP A 23 2.11 14.74 7.21
C ASP A 23 3.60 14.97 7.45
N ALA A 24 4.45 13.98 7.18
CA ALA A 24 5.90 14.14 7.21
C ALA A 24 6.42 15.12 6.15
N ALA A 25 5.90 15.04 4.91
CA ALA A 25 6.22 16.00 3.86
C ALA A 25 5.89 17.45 4.23
N ALA A 26 4.84 17.64 5.04
CA ALA A 26 4.43 18.95 5.55
C ALA A 26 5.08 19.32 6.90
N GLY A 27 6.03 18.53 7.40
CA GLY A 27 6.72 18.79 8.67
C GLY A 27 5.87 18.57 9.93
N ARG A 28 4.72 17.88 9.82
CA ARG A 28 3.81 17.57 10.94
C ARG A 28 4.06 16.22 11.59
N LYS A 29 4.84 15.35 10.95
CA LYS A 29 5.23 14.03 11.45
C LYS A 29 6.72 13.78 11.19
N GLU A 30 7.34 12.96 12.03
CA GLU A 30 8.74 12.58 11.81
C GLU A 30 8.88 11.72 10.54
N ALA A 31 9.80 12.12 9.65
CA ALA A 31 9.97 11.45 8.36
C ALA A 31 10.44 9.99 8.50
N HIS A 32 11.33 9.69 9.46
CA HIS A 32 11.81 8.33 9.73
C HIS A 32 10.65 7.40 10.12
N GLU A 33 9.80 7.84 11.05
CA GLU A 33 8.64 7.06 11.49
C GLU A 33 7.65 6.83 10.34
N ALA A 34 7.32 7.88 9.58
CA ALA A 34 6.38 7.79 8.48
C ALA A 34 6.87 6.85 7.36
N VAL A 35 8.16 6.93 6.99
CA VAL A 35 8.75 6.07 5.95
C VAL A 35 8.79 4.62 6.39
N ARG A 36 9.20 4.34 7.63
CA ARG A 36 9.20 2.97 8.18
C ARG A 36 7.81 2.39 8.32
N GLY A 37 6.86 3.17 8.83
CA GLY A 37 5.47 2.76 8.95
C GLY A 37 4.85 2.41 7.59
N ALA A 38 5.11 3.22 6.57
CA ALA A 38 4.63 2.95 5.22
C ALA A 38 5.20 1.68 4.62
N ALA A 39 6.48 1.42 4.85
CA ALA A 39 7.10 0.23 4.31
C ALA A 39 6.67 -1.06 5.02
N LEU A 40 6.49 -1.02 6.35
CA LEU A 40 5.88 -2.13 7.10
C LEU A 40 4.46 -2.44 6.59
N ALA A 41 3.68 -1.41 6.27
CA ALA A 41 2.37 -1.60 5.66
C ALA A 41 2.50 -2.30 4.30
N ILE A 42 3.43 -1.85 3.43
CA ILE A 42 3.66 -2.51 2.13
C ILE A 42 4.12 -3.97 2.31
N GLU A 43 5.02 -4.27 3.24
CA GLU A 43 5.47 -5.64 3.51
C GLU A 43 4.31 -6.57 3.90
N PHE A 44 3.41 -6.09 4.78
CA PHE A 44 2.21 -6.83 5.15
C PHE A 44 1.30 -7.12 3.93
N HIS A 45 1.14 -6.13 3.05
CA HIS A 45 0.33 -6.26 1.85
C HIS A 45 0.95 -7.21 0.81
N LEU A 46 2.26 -7.14 0.59
CA LEU A 46 3.00 -8.07 -0.24
C LEU A 46 2.85 -9.52 0.25
N ASP A 47 3.05 -9.75 1.54
CA ASP A 47 2.94 -11.08 2.15
C ASP A 47 1.51 -11.64 2.07
N THR A 48 0.50 -10.77 2.22
CA THR A 48 -0.91 -11.14 2.05
C THR A 48 -1.24 -11.49 0.61
N LEU A 49 -0.81 -10.66 -0.35
CA LEU A 49 -1.09 -10.86 -1.78
C LEU A 49 -0.37 -12.08 -2.34
N ALA A 50 0.91 -12.29 -1.98
CA ALA A 50 1.69 -13.47 -2.36
C ALA A 50 1.05 -14.77 -1.84
N ARG A 51 0.53 -14.78 -0.61
CA ARG A 51 -0.25 -15.91 -0.08
C ARG A 51 -1.53 -16.15 -0.86
N GLY A 52 -2.27 -15.09 -1.20
CA GLY A 52 -3.48 -15.19 -2.01
C GLY A 52 -3.22 -15.80 -3.39
N LEU A 53 -2.18 -15.30 -4.07
CA LEU A 53 -1.75 -15.77 -5.38
C LEU A 53 -1.29 -17.24 -5.36
N SER A 54 -0.42 -17.61 -4.40
CA SER A 54 0.12 -18.97 -4.30
C SER A 54 -0.93 -20.02 -3.93
N ARG A 55 -1.96 -19.64 -3.15
CA ARG A 55 -3.05 -20.53 -2.73
C ARG A 55 -4.22 -20.58 -3.71
N GLY A 56 -4.16 -19.83 -4.82
CA GLY A 56 -5.28 -19.72 -5.77
C GLY A 56 -6.53 -19.11 -5.15
N GLN A 57 -6.37 -18.22 -4.17
CA GLN A 57 -7.45 -17.52 -3.46
C GLN A 57 -7.85 -16.20 -4.15
N ILE A 58 -7.23 -15.90 -5.29
CA ILE A 58 -7.58 -14.76 -6.15
C ILE A 58 -8.29 -15.32 -7.37
N GLU A 59 -9.42 -14.72 -7.76
CA GLU A 59 -10.16 -15.14 -8.95
C GLU A 59 -9.26 -15.18 -10.19
N PRO A 60 -9.36 -16.23 -11.04
CA PRO A 60 -8.46 -16.37 -12.19
C PRO A 60 -8.42 -15.15 -13.12
N ARG A 61 -9.57 -14.46 -13.29
CA ARG A 61 -9.68 -13.25 -14.11
C ARG A 61 -8.96 -12.03 -13.51
N LEU A 62 -8.72 -12.01 -12.20
CA LEU A 62 -8.07 -10.91 -11.49
C LEU A 62 -6.58 -11.14 -11.20
N ARG A 63 -6.09 -12.36 -11.45
CA ARG A 63 -4.70 -12.76 -11.19
C ARG A 63 -3.65 -11.80 -11.78
N SER A 64 -3.74 -11.47 -13.07
CA SER A 64 -2.74 -10.57 -13.70
C SER A 64 -2.71 -9.19 -13.06
N ARG A 65 -3.87 -8.71 -12.57
CA ARG A 65 -3.96 -7.43 -11.86
C ARG A 65 -3.34 -7.52 -10.47
N ALA A 66 -3.59 -8.61 -9.74
CA ALA A 66 -2.95 -8.88 -8.46
C ALA A 66 -1.41 -8.95 -8.60
N GLU A 67 -0.89 -9.66 -9.60
CA GLU A 67 0.55 -9.73 -9.91
C GLU A 67 1.14 -8.34 -10.26
N ALA A 68 0.38 -7.52 -10.99
CA ALA A 68 0.80 -6.15 -11.30
C ALA A 68 0.88 -5.26 -10.04
N ILE A 69 -0.10 -5.37 -9.13
CA ILE A 69 -0.11 -4.67 -7.84
C ILE A 69 1.06 -5.14 -6.97
N GLU A 70 1.32 -6.44 -6.88
CA GLU A 70 2.46 -7.01 -6.15
C GLU A 70 3.79 -6.40 -6.64
N ALA A 71 4.01 -6.36 -7.96
CA ALA A 71 5.21 -5.77 -8.54
C ALA A 71 5.33 -4.26 -8.28
N GLN A 72 4.21 -3.54 -8.22
CA GLN A 72 4.22 -2.12 -7.88
C GLN A 72 4.51 -1.88 -6.39
N LEU A 73 3.95 -2.69 -5.51
CA LEU A 73 4.24 -2.68 -4.07
C LEU A 73 5.74 -2.94 -3.81
N GLN A 74 6.34 -3.93 -4.46
CA GLN A 74 7.79 -4.18 -4.37
C GLN A 74 8.63 -2.96 -4.76
N ARG A 75 8.32 -2.34 -5.90
CA ARG A 75 9.03 -1.11 -6.33
C ARG A 75 8.84 0.04 -5.35
N ALA A 76 7.66 0.19 -4.75
CA ALA A 76 7.41 1.22 -3.75
C ALA A 76 8.19 0.94 -2.44
N LEU A 77 8.30 -0.32 -2.03
CA LEU A 77 9.10 -0.74 -0.88
C LEU A 77 10.58 -0.40 -1.06
N GLU A 78 11.15 -0.72 -2.23
CA GLU A 78 12.54 -0.37 -2.58
C GLU A 78 12.78 1.15 -2.50
N LYS A 79 11.84 1.95 -3.01
CA LYS A 79 11.91 3.41 -2.93
C LYS A 79 11.86 3.90 -1.48
N LEU A 80 11.01 3.33 -0.63
CA LEU A 80 10.94 3.69 0.79
C LEU A 80 12.25 3.37 1.50
N TRP A 81 12.87 2.23 1.23
CA TRP A 81 14.16 1.84 1.81
C TRP A 81 15.31 2.73 1.35
N SER A 82 15.29 3.15 0.08
CA SER A 82 16.22 4.18 -0.41
C SER A 82 16.06 5.50 0.35
N VAL A 83 14.83 5.90 0.67
CA VAL A 83 14.56 7.13 1.42
C VAL A 83 14.90 7.01 2.90
N ASP A 84 14.61 5.89 3.57
CA ASP A 84 15.04 5.64 4.96
C ASP A 84 16.57 5.71 5.07
N ALA A 85 17.29 5.09 4.13
CA ALA A 85 18.74 5.16 4.09
C ALA A 85 19.25 6.60 3.90
N ALA A 86 18.62 7.39 3.03
CA ALA A 86 18.96 8.80 2.85
C ALA A 86 18.66 9.65 4.10
N LEU A 87 17.53 9.41 4.76
CA LEU A 87 17.14 10.10 6.00
C LEU A 87 18.14 9.87 7.15
N ARG A 88 18.86 8.74 7.15
CA ARG A 88 19.93 8.47 8.13
C ARG A 88 21.18 9.31 7.88
N GLN A 89 21.38 9.79 6.64
CA GLN A 89 22.52 10.62 6.25
C GLN A 89 22.20 12.12 6.35
N GLY A 90 20.93 12.49 6.42
CA GLY A 90 20.52 13.88 6.52
C GLY A 90 19.05 14.09 6.14
N PRO A 91 18.59 15.35 6.11
CA PRO A 91 17.22 15.66 5.71
C PRO A 91 16.97 15.29 4.24
N VAL A 92 15.76 14.81 3.95
CA VAL A 92 15.29 14.53 2.59
C VAL A 92 14.26 15.59 2.18
N GLU A 93 14.23 15.92 0.89
CA GLU A 93 13.28 16.88 0.31
C GLU A 93 11.82 16.49 0.56
N SER A 94 11.00 17.45 0.97
CA SER A 94 9.56 17.26 1.22
C SER A 94 8.82 16.75 -0.02
N ALA A 95 9.23 17.19 -1.22
CA ALA A 95 8.67 16.73 -2.49
C ALA A 95 8.79 15.21 -2.68
N ARG A 96 9.91 14.62 -2.25
CA ARG A 96 10.15 13.19 -2.34
C ARG A 96 9.24 12.39 -1.39
N LEU A 97 8.98 12.91 -0.20
CA LEU A 97 8.01 12.33 0.73
C LEU A 97 6.56 12.44 0.21
N ALA A 98 6.22 13.56 -0.44
CA ALA A 98 4.91 13.75 -1.06
C ALA A 98 4.67 12.83 -2.26
N GLU A 99 5.70 12.57 -3.07
CA GLU A 99 5.64 11.58 -4.16
C GLU A 99 5.39 10.17 -3.60
N LEU A 100 6.10 9.79 -2.53
CA LEU A 100 5.88 8.52 -1.85
C LEU A 100 4.46 8.43 -1.28
N ALA A 101 3.97 9.47 -0.62
CA ALA A 101 2.60 9.54 -0.12
C ALA A 101 1.56 9.28 -1.23
N THR A 102 1.78 9.88 -2.39
CA THR A 102 0.90 9.71 -3.56
C THR A 102 0.97 8.28 -4.10
N THR A 103 2.18 7.74 -4.23
CA THR A 103 2.42 6.36 -4.68
C THR A 103 1.72 5.35 -3.77
N VAL A 104 1.93 5.45 -2.45
CA VAL A 104 1.33 4.54 -1.47
C VAL A 104 -0.19 4.67 -1.45
N ARG A 105 -0.74 5.88 -1.60
CA ARG A 105 -2.19 6.09 -1.71
C ARG A 105 -2.77 5.36 -2.92
N THR A 106 -2.20 5.56 -4.11
CA THR A 106 -2.68 4.93 -5.35
C THR A 106 -2.60 3.41 -5.28
N LEU A 107 -1.59 2.86 -4.60
CA LEU A 107 -1.49 1.40 -4.38
C LEU A 107 -2.59 0.92 -3.43
N GLY A 108 -2.83 1.62 -2.32
CA GLY A 108 -3.93 1.30 -1.41
C GLY A 108 -5.30 1.35 -2.09
N GLU A 109 -5.54 2.34 -2.96
CA GLU A 109 -6.76 2.42 -3.77
C GLU A 109 -6.87 1.26 -4.75
N SER A 110 -5.77 0.89 -5.41
CA SER A 110 -5.73 -0.23 -6.36
C SER A 110 -6.02 -1.59 -5.69
N GLU A 111 -5.50 -1.80 -4.47
CA GLU A 111 -5.80 -3.00 -3.68
C GLU A 111 -7.24 -3.03 -3.17
N ILE A 112 -7.79 -1.89 -2.74
CA ILE A 112 -9.21 -1.79 -2.38
C ILE A 112 -10.08 -2.20 -3.57
N ASP A 113 -9.80 -1.67 -4.77
CA ASP A 113 -10.55 -2.01 -5.97
C ASP A 113 -10.46 -3.51 -6.29
N LEU A 114 -9.28 -4.11 -6.17
CA LEU A 114 -9.09 -5.55 -6.33
C LEU A 114 -9.98 -6.33 -5.34
N VAL A 115 -9.92 -6.01 -4.05
CA VAL A 115 -10.70 -6.68 -3.01
C VAL A 115 -12.21 -6.52 -3.23
N LEU A 116 -12.66 -5.34 -3.66
CA LEU A 116 -14.06 -5.11 -3.98
C LEU A 116 -14.52 -5.93 -5.18
N GLU A 117 -13.68 -6.07 -6.21
CA GLU A 117 -14.00 -6.89 -7.38
C GLU A 117 -13.98 -8.39 -7.08
N GLU A 118 -13.08 -8.87 -6.22
CA GLU A 118 -13.11 -10.24 -5.68
C GLU A 118 -14.42 -10.49 -4.93
N PHE A 119 -14.81 -9.58 -4.03
CA PHE A 119 -16.05 -9.72 -3.26
C PHE A 119 -17.31 -9.71 -4.13
N ARG A 120 -17.34 -8.93 -5.21
CA ARG A 120 -18.41 -8.95 -6.21
C ARG A 120 -18.46 -10.27 -6.99
N ALA A 121 -17.30 -10.84 -7.36
CA ALA A 121 -17.26 -12.14 -8.04
C ALA A 121 -17.84 -13.27 -7.19
N LEU A 122 -17.70 -13.19 -5.87
CA LEU A 122 -18.24 -14.15 -4.92
C LEU A 122 -19.75 -13.97 -4.65
N GLY A 123 -20.45 -13.10 -5.40
CA GLY A 123 -21.92 -12.91 -5.30
C GLY A 123 -22.38 -12.28 -3.98
N SER A 124 -21.51 -11.53 -3.30
CA SER A 124 -21.76 -11.01 -1.94
C SER A 124 -22.17 -9.52 -1.90
N LEU A 125 -22.39 -8.88 -3.05
CA LEU A 125 -22.94 -7.53 -3.20
C LEU A 125 -23.96 -7.52 -4.34
N ASP A 126 -25.22 -7.79 -4.02
CA ASP A 126 -26.38 -7.30 -4.76
C ASP A 126 -26.90 -6.01 -4.11
#